data_AF-A0A843XA65-F1
#
_entry.id   AF-A0A843XA65-F1
#
_cell.length_a   1.000
_cell.length_b   1.000
_cell.length_c   1.000
_cell.angle_alpha   90.00
_cell.angle_beta   90.00
_cell.angle_gamma   90.00
#
_symmetry.space_group_name_H-M   'P 1'
#
loop_
_entity.id
_entity.type
_entity.pdbx_description
1 polymer ?
#
loop_
_entity_poly.entity_id
_entity_poly.type
_entity_poly.pdbx_seq_one_letter_code
_entity_poly.pdbx_strand_id
1 'polypeptide(L)' 'MFGACNVSNLLYRVPVPRRGNAAETICFEAQARLTDPIYGCVASLHTELSVVQMHLLSRRVATDNIPRCSQQQQQQ' A
#
# COMPACT_ATOMS: atom_id res chain seq x y z
N MET A 1 -11.98 -15.21 -10.83
CA MET A 1 -11.57 -13.85 -11.26
C MET A 1 -11.12 -13.83 -12.71
N PHE A 2 -10.05 -14.55 -13.11
CA PHE A 2 -9.52 -14.42 -14.47
C PHE A 2 -9.87 -15.58 -15.40
N GLY A 3 -9.73 -16.84 -14.97
CA GLY A 3 -9.96 -18.01 -15.83
C GLY A 3 -8.81 -18.23 -16.84
N ALA A 4 -8.56 -19.50 -17.21
CA ALA A 4 -7.36 -19.90 -17.95
C ALA A 4 -7.17 -19.14 -19.27
N CYS A 5 -8.22 -19.03 -20.10
CA CYS A 5 -8.13 -18.37 -21.41
C CYS A 5 -7.78 -16.88 -21.30
N ASN A 6 -8.33 -16.17 -20.30
CA ASN A 6 -8.03 -14.76 -20.12
C ASN A 6 -6.61 -14.55 -19.60
N VAL A 7 -6.12 -15.44 -18.71
CA VAL A 7 -4.72 -15.41 -18.26
C VAL A 7 -3.77 -15.66 -19.43
N SER A 8 -4.03 -16.68 -20.26
CA SER A 8 -3.21 -16.95 -21.45
C SER A 8 -3.19 -15.79 -22.44
N ASN A 9 -4.34 -15.17 -22.71
CA ASN A 9 -4.43 -14.02 -23.62
C ASN A 9 -3.72 -12.77 -23.06
N LEU A 10 -3.88 -12.51 -21.75
CA LEU A 10 -3.19 -11.42 -21.08
C LEU A 10 -1.66 -11.59 -21.13
N LEU A 11 -1.16 -12.79 -20.80
CA LEU A 11 0.28 -13.09 -20.83
C LEU A 11 0.86 -13.07 -22.24
N TYR A 12 0.08 -13.44 -23.26
CA TYR A 12 0.51 -13.36 -24.65
C TYR A 12 0.90 -11.93 -25.06
N ARG A 13 0.15 -10.93 -24.57
CA ARG A 13 0.37 -9.50 -24.83
C ARG A 13 1.54 -8.89 -24.05
N VAL A 14 2.08 -9.61 -23.06
CA VAL A 14 3.23 -9.16 -22.26
C VAL A 14 4.54 -9.62 -22.94
N PRO A 15 5.57 -8.76 -23.06
CA PRO A 15 6.89 -9.18 -23.54
C PRO A 15 7.44 -10.35 -22.74
N VAL A 16 8.07 -11.32 -23.42
CA VAL A 16 8.57 -12.57 -22.80
C VAL A 16 9.33 -12.36 -21.48
N PRO A 17 10.28 -11.40 -21.38
CA PRO A 17 11.05 -11.20 -20.14
C PRO A 17 10.20 -10.77 -18.93
N ARG A 18 8.98 -10.26 -19.16
CA ARG A 18 8.08 -9.75 -18.12
C ARG A 18 6.90 -10.68 -17.83
N ARG A 19 6.73 -11.77 -18.58
CA ARG A 19 5.59 -12.69 -18.43
C ARG A 19 5.57 -13.35 -17.06
N GLY A 20 6.73 -13.70 -16.49
CA GLY A 20 6.83 -14.24 -15.13
C GLY A 20 6.25 -13.28 -14.10
N ASN A 21 6.76 -12.05 -14.05
CA ASN A 21 6.29 -11.01 -13.13
C ASN A 21 4.81 -10.67 -13.33
N ALA A 22 4.33 -10.69 -14.59
CA ALA A 22 2.92 -10.50 -14.88
C ALA A 22 2.06 -11.65 -14.34
N ALA A 23 2.50 -12.89 -14.48
CA ALA A 23 1.81 -14.05 -13.92
C ALA A 23 1.76 -13.99 -12.39
N GLU A 24 2.86 -13.60 -11.73
CA GLU A 24 2.89 -13.38 -10.27
C GLU A 24 1.88 -12.31 -9.83
N THR A 25 1.81 -11.19 -10.55
CA THR A 25 0.87 -10.10 -10.25
C THR A 25 -0.58 -10.58 -10.40
N ILE A 26 -0.89 -11.32 -11.46
CA ILE A 26 -2.22 -11.93 -11.68
C ILE A 26 -2.58 -12.89 -10.54
N CYS A 27 -1.63 -13.72 -10.10
CA CYS A 27 -1.83 -14.64 -8.98
C CYS A 27 -2.10 -13.88 -7.67
N PHE A 28 -1.30 -12.85 -7.37
CA PHE A 28 -1.50 -11.99 -6.21
C PHE A 28 -2.90 -11.35 -6.21
N GLU A 29 -3.32 -10.74 -7.31
CA GLU A 29 -4.65 -10.12 -7.42
C GLU A 29 -5.78 -11.15 -7.27
N ALA A 30 -5.62 -12.33 -7.89
CA ALA A 30 -6.60 -13.40 -7.79
C ALA A 30 -6.75 -13.87 -6.34
N GLN A 31 -5.63 -14.04 -5.64
CA GLN A 31 -5.64 -14.46 -4.24
C GLN A 31 -6.22 -13.38 -3.32
N ALA A 32 -5.87 -12.12 -3.54
CA ALA A 32 -6.45 -11.02 -2.78
C ALA A 32 -7.97 -10.96 -2.97
N ARG A 33 -8.50 -11.23 -4.18
CA ARG A 33 -9.95 -11.31 -4.42
C ARG A 33 -10.61 -12.57 -3.82
N LEU A 34 -9.87 -13.66 -3.63
CA LEU A 34 -10.40 -14.82 -2.87
C LEU A 34 -10.57 -14.47 -1.39
N THR A 35 -9.66 -13.70 -0.82
CA THR A 35 -9.71 -13.27 0.59
C THR A 35 -10.71 -12.13 0.81
N ASP A 36 -10.75 -11.14 -0.08
CA ASP A 36 -11.69 -10.03 -0.07
C ASP A 36 -12.42 -9.95 -1.43
N PRO A 37 -13.64 -10.52 -1.55
CA PRO A 37 -14.35 -10.55 -2.83
C PRO A 37 -14.81 -9.18 -3.33
N ILE A 38 -14.92 -8.18 -2.45
CA ILE A 38 -15.41 -6.84 -2.80
C ILE A 38 -14.24 -5.95 -3.23
N TYR A 39 -13.21 -5.84 -2.39
CA TYR A 39 -12.12 -4.88 -2.60
C TYR A 39 -10.82 -5.54 -3.11
N GLY A 40 -10.63 -6.84 -2.91
CA GLY A 40 -9.44 -7.57 -3.36
C GLY A 40 -8.15 -6.92 -2.88
N CYS A 41 -7.18 -6.74 -3.78
CA CYS A 41 -5.88 -6.14 -3.45
C CYS A 41 -5.97 -4.66 -3.03
N VAL A 42 -7.08 -3.97 -3.33
CA VAL A 42 -7.28 -2.57 -2.92
C VAL A 42 -7.40 -2.45 -1.40
N ALA A 43 -7.98 -3.45 -0.74
CA ALA A 43 -8.06 -3.48 0.72
C ALA A 43 -6.65 -3.45 1.34
N SER A 44 -5.73 -4.29 0.84
CA SER A 44 -4.35 -4.32 1.30
C SER A 44 -3.65 -2.97 1.10
N LEU A 45 -3.81 -2.36 -0.08
CA LEU A 45 -3.24 -1.02 -0.35
C LEU A 45 -3.80 0.05 0.59
N HIS A 46 -5.10 -0.01 0.87
CA HIS A 46 -5.74 0.92 1.80
C HIS A 46 -5.19 0.76 3.21
N THR A 47 -5.07 -0.48 3.71
CA THR A 47 -4.49 -0.76 5.03
C THR A 47 -3.07 -0.22 5.16
N GLU A 48 -2.18 -0.51 4.19
CA GLU A 48 -0.81 -0.02 4.21
C GLU A 48 -0.76 1.52 4.23
N LEU A 49 -1.60 2.17 3.40
CA LEU A 49 -1.68 3.62 3.37
C LEU A 49 -2.18 4.20 4.70
N SER A 50 -3.21 3.60 5.31
CA SER A 50 -3.75 4.04 6.60
C SER A 50 -2.71 3.92 7.72
N VAL A 51 -1.90 2.86 7.74
CA VAL A 51 -0.83 2.69 8.73
C VAL A 51 0.21 3.82 8.59
N VAL A 52 0.66 4.10 7.37
CA VAL A 52 1.62 5.18 7.12
C VAL A 52 1.03 6.54 7.51
N GLN A 53 -0.21 6.81 7.09
CA GLN A 53 -0.91 8.05 7.45
C GLN A 53 -1.02 8.22 8.97
N MET A 54 -1.42 7.17 9.70
CA MET A 54 -1.51 7.18 11.16
C MET A 54 -0.14 7.44 11.80
N HIS A 55 0.92 6.80 11.30
CA HIS A 55 2.27 7.02 11.81
C HIS A 55 2.74 8.48 11.61
N LEU A 56 2.44 9.09 10.46
CA LEU A 56 2.74 10.49 10.20
C LEU A 56 1.93 11.44 11.08
N LEU A 57 0.65 11.16 11.32
CA LEU A 57 -0.20 11.96 12.20
C LEU A 57 0.31 11.92 13.65
N SER A 58 0.63 10.74 14.18
CA SER A 58 1.20 10.59 15.53
C SER A 58 2.50 11.38 15.70
N ARG A 59 3.36 11.40 14.66
CA ARG A 59 4.59 12.20 14.68
C ARG A 59 4.32 13.71 14.65
N ARG A 60 3.36 14.18 13.87
CA ARG A 60 2.96 15.61 13.84
C ARG A 60 2.41 16.07 15.19
N VAL A 61 1.54 15.27 15.80
CA VAL A 61 1.00 15.59 17.13
C VAL A 61 2.12 15.65 18.18
N ALA A 62 3.09 14.73 18.12
CA ALA A 62 4.24 14.75 19.02
C ALA A 62 5.14 15.98 18.85
N THR A 63 5.29 16.53 17.63
CA THR A 63 6.08 17.76 17.39
C THR A 63 5.36 19.02 17.83
N ASP A 64 4.04 19.08 17.67
CA ASP A 64 3.24 20.27 18.04
C ASP A 64 3.07 20.39 19.57
N ASN A 65 3.25 19.29 20.31
CA ASN A 65 3.12 19.25 21.77
C ASN A 65 4.45 19.39 22.55
N ILE A 66 5.56 19.79 21.90
CA ILE A 66 6.82 20.10 22.59
C ILE A 66 6.64 21.44 23.36
N PRO A 67 6.71 21.47 24.70
CA PRO A 67 6.58 22.71 25.45
C PRO A 67 7.78 23.61 25.12
N ARG A 68 7.51 24.83 24.61
CA ARG A 68 8.53 25.89 24.46
C ARG A 68 8.95 26.43 25.83
N CYS A 69 9.66 25.63 26.63
CA CYS A 69 10.10 25.98 27.99
C CYS A 69 11.57 26.42 28.07
N SER A 70 12.17 26.90 26.98
CA SER A 70 13.62 27.18 26.94
C SER A 70 14.07 28.46 26.21
N GLN A 71 13.16 29.37 25.83
CA GLN A 71 13.54 30.68 25.25
C GLN A 71 13.34 31.92 26.15
N GLN A 72 12.84 31.78 27.39
CA GLN A 72 12.61 32.94 28.28
C GLN A 72 13.66 33.16 29.38
N GLN A 73 14.73 32.36 29.45
CA GLN A 73 15.66 32.39 30.59
C GLN A 73 17.03 33.03 30.31
N GLN A 74 17.20 33.77 29.20
CA GLN A 74 18.46 34.47 28.86
C GLN A 74 18.30 35.99 28.80
N GLN A 75 17.40 36.54 29.62
CA GLN A 75 17.25 37.98 29.85
C GLN A 75 17.05 38.25 31.35
N GLN A 76 18.05 37.88 32.16
CA GLN A 76 18.37 38.51 33.45
C GLN A 76 19.89 38.54 33.60
#